data_AF-A0A7W1NNF7-F1
#
_entry.id   AF-A0A7W1NNF7-F1
#
_cell.length_a   1.000
_cell.length_b   1.000
_cell.length_c   1.000
_cell.angle_alpha   90.00
_cell.angle_beta   90.00
_cell.angle_gamma   90.00
#
_symmetry.space_group_name_H-M   'P 1'
#
loop_
_entity.id
_entity.type
_entity.pdbx_description
1 polymer ?
#
loop_
_entity_poly.entity_id
_entity_poly.type
_entity_poly.pdbx_seq_one_letter_code
_entity_poly.pdbx_strand_id
1 'polypeptide(L)'
;MMTSYPLTPGREIQIPTRRTQPAWGQWGLRLAAATYLLAFVAVPVVVVNVEGLRSGLDLFWASLVRPAAINAIWLTLWTAALMTVINVIMGTLTAYILVTYRFPGKEILNTLVDLPFA
;
A
#
# COMPACT_ATOMS: atom_id res chain seq x y z
N MET A 1 -0.82 63.66 -30.63
CA MET A 1 -1.14 62.31 -31.16
C MET A 1 -0.92 61.31 -30.04
N MET A 2 -2.00 60.95 -29.33
CA MET A 2 -2.05 59.99 -28.23
C MET A 2 -2.79 58.76 -28.76
N THR A 3 -2.11 57.62 -28.91
CA THR A 3 -2.74 56.38 -29.32
C THR A 3 -3.43 55.76 -28.10
N SER A 4 -4.74 55.91 -28.00
CA SER A 4 -5.56 55.25 -26.98
C SER A 4 -5.63 53.76 -27.26
N TYR A 5 -4.97 52.95 -26.43
CA TYR A 5 -5.20 51.50 -26.37
C TYR A 5 -6.60 51.24 -25.82
N PRO A 6 -7.46 50.45 -26.49
CA PRO A 6 -8.71 50.01 -25.90
C PRO A 6 -8.39 48.99 -24.79
N LEU A 7 -8.74 49.34 -23.55
CA LEU A 7 -8.77 48.39 -22.44
C LEU A 7 -9.87 47.37 -22.75
N THR A 8 -9.50 46.17 -23.18
CA THR A 8 -10.42 45.02 -23.22
C THR A 8 -11.01 44.88 -21.82
N PRO A 9 -12.34 45.00 -21.64
CA PRO A 9 -12.95 44.91 -20.32
C PRO A 9 -12.55 43.58 -19.72
N GLY A 10 -12.03 43.66 -18.49
CA GLY A 10 -11.41 42.56 -17.78
C GLY A 10 -12.26 41.31 -17.89
N ARG A 11 -11.67 40.24 -18.43
CA ARG A 11 -12.09 38.90 -18.11
C ARG A 11 -11.96 38.81 -16.59
N GLU A 12 -13.07 39.01 -15.88
CA GLU A 12 -13.16 38.64 -14.48
C GLU A 12 -12.70 37.19 -14.43
N ILE A 13 -11.50 37.00 -13.90
CA ILE A 13 -11.02 35.68 -13.54
C ILE A 13 -12.02 35.25 -12.46
N GLN A 14 -13.05 34.51 -12.87
CA GLN A 14 -13.99 33.87 -11.97
C GLN A 14 -13.15 32.88 -11.16
N ILE A 15 -12.61 33.34 -10.04
CA ILE A 15 -11.94 32.49 -9.07
C ILE A 15 -13.02 31.51 -8.63
N PRO A 16 -12.90 30.20 -8.95
CA PRO A 16 -13.92 29.24 -8.59
C PRO A 16 -14.07 29.29 -7.07
N THR A 17 -15.19 29.80 -6.58
CA THR A 17 -15.51 29.84 -5.16
C THR A 17 -15.51 28.40 -4.69
N ARG A 18 -14.49 28.06 -3.90
CA ARG A 18 -14.30 26.74 -3.31
C ARG A 18 -15.56 26.41 -2.50
N ARG A 19 -16.49 25.63 -3.07
CA ARG A 19 -17.64 25.10 -2.34
C ARG A 19 -17.08 24.42 -1.09
N THR A 20 -17.34 25.01 0.07
CA THR A 20 -17.10 24.40 1.37
C THR A 20 -18.00 23.18 1.45
N GLN A 21 -17.50 22.04 0.98
CA GLN A 21 -18.15 20.77 1.20
C GLN A 21 -18.28 20.59 2.72
N PRO A 22 -19.48 20.35 3.26
CA PRO A 22 -19.66 20.15 4.68
C PRO A 22 -18.77 18.97 5.11
N ALA A 23 -17.86 19.23 6.05
CA ALA A 23 -16.88 18.24 6.52
C ALA A 23 -17.54 16.90 6.92
N TRP A 24 -18.79 16.96 7.40
CA TRP A 24 -19.59 15.81 7.77
C TRP A 24 -19.76 14.77 6.65
N GLY A 25 -19.93 15.22 5.39
CA GLY A 25 -20.07 14.31 4.24
C GLY A 25 -18.77 13.59 3.87
N GLN A 26 -17.62 14.26 4.06
CA GLN A 26 -16.31 13.66 3.80
C GLN A 26 -15.95 12.60 4.84
N TRP A 27 -16.24 12.85 6.13
CA TRP A 27 -16.06 11.85 7.18
C TRP A 27 -17.02 10.67 7.04
N GLY A 28 -18.28 10.92 6.67
CA GLY A 28 -19.25 9.86 6.40
C GLY A 28 -18.82 8.95 5.25
N LEU A 29 -18.36 9.51 4.13
CA LEU A 29 -17.87 8.73 2.99
C LEU A 29 -16.59 7.95 3.33
N ARG A 30 -15.65 8.56 4.05
CA ARG A 30 -14.42 7.89 4.50
C ARG A 30 -14.71 6.75 5.46
N LEU A 31 -15.62 6.94 6.42
CA LEU A 31 -16.04 5.89 7.33
C LEU A 31 -16.75 4.77 6.60
N ALA A 32 -17.69 5.09 5.71
CA ALA A 32 -18.37 4.07 4.89
C ALA A 32 -17.37 3.26 4.06
N ALA A 33 -16.42 3.93 3.38
CA ALA A 33 -15.37 3.27 2.61
C ALA A 33 -14.45 2.42 3.49
N ALA A 34 -13.99 2.95 4.63
CA ALA A 34 -13.11 2.23 5.55
C ALA A 34 -13.82 1.02 6.16
N THR A 35 -15.08 1.16 6.60
CA THR A 35 -15.89 0.06 7.13
C THR A 35 -16.15 -0.99 6.06
N TYR A 36 -16.45 -0.58 4.82
CA TYR A 36 -16.64 -1.51 3.71
C TYR A 36 -15.36 -2.30 3.42
N LEU A 37 -14.21 -1.64 3.27
CA LEU A 37 -12.92 -2.31 3.04
C LEU A 37 -12.53 -3.23 4.21
N LEU A 38 -12.74 -2.76 5.44
CA LEU A 38 -12.46 -3.55 6.63
C LEU A 38 -13.37 -4.79 6.67
N ALA A 39 -14.66 -4.64 6.41
CA ALA A 39 -15.59 -5.77 6.35
C ALA A 39 -15.20 -6.74 5.22
N PHE A 40 -14.82 -6.23 4.06
CA PHE A 40 -14.40 -7.04 2.92
C PHE A 40 -13.19 -7.93 3.24
N VAL A 41 -12.22 -7.43 4.03
CA VAL A 41 -11.06 -8.21 4.49
C VAL A 41 -11.39 -9.06 5.71
N ALA A 42 -12.13 -8.52 6.69
CA ALA A 42 -12.40 -9.17 7.96
C ALA A 42 -13.34 -10.37 7.80
N VAL A 43 -14.37 -10.27 6.96
CA VAL A 43 -15.35 -11.35 6.75
C VAL A 43 -14.67 -12.66 6.31
N PRO A 44 -13.87 -12.73 5.22
CA PRO A 44 -13.24 -13.97 4.81
C PRO A 44 -12.24 -14.47 5.85
N VAL A 45 -11.51 -13.58 6.52
CA VAL A 45 -10.59 -13.97 7.61
C VAL A 45 -11.37 -14.64 8.74
N VAL A 46 -12.48 -14.06 9.20
CA VAL A 46 -13.33 -14.65 10.24
C VAL A 46 -13.90 -15.99 9.78
N VAL A 47 -14.42 -16.07 8.55
CA VAL A 47 -14.97 -17.32 8.00
C VAL A 47 -13.92 -18.43 7.96
N VAL A 48 -12.71 -18.15 7.46
CA VAL A 48 -11.61 -19.12 7.43
C VAL A 48 -11.19 -19.58 8.83
N ASN A 49 -11.13 -18.66 9.79
CA ASN A 49 -10.80 -19.01 11.18
C ASN A 49 -11.89 -19.88 11.82
N VAL A 50 -13.17 -19.53 11.63
CA VAL A 50 -14.28 -20.34 12.14
C VAL A 50 -14.27 -21.72 11.50
N GLU A 51 -14.22 -21.80 10.17
CA GLU A 51 -14.22 -23.07 9.42
C GLU A 51 -13.03 -23.95 9.80
N GLY A 52 -11.83 -23.38 9.90
CA GLY A 52 -10.63 -24.11 10.31
C GLY A 52 -10.68 -24.66 11.74
N LEU A 53 -11.50 -24.06 12.61
CA LEU A 53 -11.70 -24.49 13.99
C LEU A 53 -12.99 -25.32 14.19
N ARG A 54 -13.84 -25.50 13.17
CA ARG A 54 -15.11 -26.24 13.28
C ARG A 54 -14.94 -27.69 13.72
N SER A 55 -13.86 -28.33 13.30
CA SER A 55 -13.54 -29.70 13.66
C SER A 55 -12.97 -29.84 15.09
N GLY A 56 -12.88 -28.74 15.84
CA GLY A 56 -12.35 -28.72 17.21
C GLY A 56 -10.83 -28.47 17.25
N LEU A 57 -10.38 -27.98 18.42
CA LEU A 57 -8.98 -27.63 18.67
C LEU A 57 -8.04 -28.85 18.63
N ASP A 58 -8.55 -30.04 18.97
CA ASP A 58 -7.77 -31.28 18.96
C ASP A 58 -7.35 -31.68 17.54
N LEU A 59 -8.28 -31.61 16.57
CA LEU A 59 -7.99 -31.91 15.17
C LEU A 59 -7.11 -30.84 14.51
N PHE A 60 -7.25 -29.58 14.94
CA PHE A 60 -6.32 -28.50 14.56
C PHE A 60 -4.90 -28.81 15.04
N TRP A 61 -4.72 -29.11 16.34
CA TRP A 61 -3.41 -29.44 16.90
C TRP A 61 -2.80 -30.69 16.26
N ALA A 62 -3.60 -31.74 16.07
CA ALA A 62 -3.18 -32.96 15.39
C ALA A 62 -2.75 -32.71 13.94
N SER A 63 -3.30 -31.69 13.27
CA SER A 63 -2.91 -31.30 11.91
C SER A 63 -1.61 -30.50 11.89
N LEU A 64 -1.36 -29.65 12.89
CA LEU A 64 -0.12 -28.89 13.03
C LEU A 64 1.08 -29.79 13.34
N VAL A 65 0.90 -30.83 14.16
CA VAL A 65 1.98 -31.74 14.58
C VAL A 65 2.32 -32.78 13.50
N ARG A 66 1.62 -32.77 12.36
CA ARG A 66 1.96 -33.65 11.23
C ARG A 66 3.38 -33.34 10.73
N PRO A 67 4.21 -34.34 10.43
CA PRO A 67 5.58 -34.13 9.94
C PRO A 67 5.65 -33.19 8.73
N ALA A 68 4.69 -33.31 7.81
CA ALA A 68 4.60 -32.44 6.64
C ALA A 68 4.32 -30.97 7.00
N ALA A 69 3.45 -30.71 7.98
CA ALA A 69 3.11 -29.35 8.41
C ALA A 69 4.30 -28.69 9.12
N ILE A 70 4.98 -29.43 10.01
CA ILE A 70 6.19 -28.95 10.70
C ILE A 70 7.30 -28.63 9.69
N ASN A 71 7.55 -29.51 8.72
CA ASN A 71 8.56 -29.27 7.69
C ASN A 71 8.24 -28.05 6.82
N ALA A 72 6.96 -27.86 6.48
CA ALA A 72 6.51 -26.68 5.74
C ALA A 72 6.74 -25.40 6.55
N ILE A 73 6.37 -25.38 7.83
CA ILE A 73 6.59 -24.23 8.73
C ILE A 73 8.08 -23.91 8.82
N TRP A 74 8.95 -24.91 9.03
CA TRP A 74 10.40 -24.70 9.09
C TRP A 74 10.98 -24.16 7.80
N LEU A 75 10.54 -24.69 6.65
CA LEU A 75 10.98 -24.19 5.35
C LEU A 75 10.58 -22.72 5.18
N THR A 76 9.31 -22.38 5.45
CA THR A 76 8.84 -21.00 5.36
C THR A 76 9.60 -20.06 6.30
N LEU A 77 9.83 -20.46 7.55
CA LEU A 77 10.58 -19.65 8.51
C LEU A 77 12.04 -19.44 8.08
N TRP A 78 12.73 -20.50 7.65
CA TRP A 78 14.10 -20.39 7.16
C TRP A 78 14.20 -19.52 5.92
N THR A 79 13.31 -19.73 4.95
CA THR A 79 13.26 -18.91 3.74
C THR A 79 12.94 -17.46 4.06
N ALA A 80 11.94 -17.18 4.91
CA ALA A 80 11.59 -15.83 5.30
C ALA A 80 12.73 -15.12 6.03
N ALA A 81 13.41 -15.81 6.95
CA ALA A 81 14.55 -15.25 7.68
C ALA A 81 15.71 -14.92 6.73
N LEU A 82 16.07 -15.87 5.85
CA LEU A 82 17.14 -15.69 4.87
C LEU A 82 16.83 -14.55 3.90
N MET A 83 15.61 -14.53 3.34
CA MET A 83 15.17 -13.46 2.44
C MET A 83 15.13 -12.12 3.15
N THR A 84 14.73 -12.06 4.42
CA THR A 84 14.73 -10.82 5.19
C THR A 84 16.13 -10.26 5.34
N VAL A 85 17.12 -11.09 5.70
CA VAL A 85 18.52 -10.66 5.80
C VAL A 85 19.04 -10.16 4.45
N ILE A 86 18.77 -10.90 3.38
CA ILE A 86 19.17 -10.51 2.02
C ILE A 86 18.51 -9.17 1.63
N ASN A 87 17.21 -9.02 1.85
CA ASN A 87 16.45 -7.82 1.52
C ASN A 87 16.92 -6.61 2.31
N VAL A 88 17.25 -6.78 3.59
CA VAL A 88 17.80 -5.70 4.41
C VAL A 88 19.16 -5.26 3.87
N ILE A 89 20.07 -6.18 3.56
CA ILE A 89 21.40 -5.84 3.06
C ILE A 89 21.31 -5.19 1.68
N MET A 90 20.65 -5.85 0.72
CA MET A 90 20.54 -5.37 -0.65
C MET A 90 19.70 -4.10 -0.75
N GLY A 91 18.54 -4.07 -0.09
CA GLY A 91 17.66 -2.91 -0.08
C GLY A 91 18.33 -1.68 0.54
N THR A 92 19.05 -1.86 1.66
CA THR A 92 19.79 -0.75 2.30
C THR A 92 20.94 -0.28 1.40
N LEU A 93 21.70 -1.19 0.78
CA LEU A 93 22.79 -0.81 -0.13
C LEU A 93 22.27 -0.05 -1.35
N THR A 94 21.22 -0.56 -1.99
CA THR A 94 20.57 0.11 -3.13
C THR A 94 20.05 1.48 -2.71
N ALA A 95 19.31 1.59 -1.60
CA ALA A 95 18.81 2.86 -1.09
C ALA A 95 19.95 3.85 -0.80
N TYR A 96 21.04 3.39 -0.20
CA TYR A 96 22.22 4.20 0.10
C TYR A 96 22.88 4.75 -1.18
N ILE A 97 23.03 3.92 -2.20
CA ILE A 97 23.60 4.33 -3.48
C ILE A 97 22.68 5.33 -4.19
N LEU A 98 21.38 5.04 -4.24
CA LEU A 98 20.39 5.90 -4.88
C LEU A 98 20.27 7.24 -4.17
N VAL A 99 20.38 7.32 -2.84
CA VAL A 99 20.28 8.62 -2.15
C VAL A 99 21.58 9.44 -2.25
N THR A 100 22.73 8.78 -2.18
CA THR A 100 24.03 9.45 -2.04
C THR A 100 24.63 9.87 -3.39
N TYR A 101 24.55 9.03 -4.41
CA TYR A 101 25.24 9.27 -5.69
C TYR A 101 24.29 9.82 -6.77
N ARG A 102 24.86 10.64 -7.66
CA ARG A 102 24.20 11.16 -8.87
C ARG A 102 24.99 10.67 -10.09
N PHE A 103 24.45 9.69 -10.80
CA PHE A 103 25.05 9.11 -12.00
C PHE A 103 24.05 9.14 -13.17
N PRO A 104 24.51 9.21 -14.43
CA PRO A 104 23.64 9.12 -15.59
C PRO A 104 22.96 7.75 -15.64
N GLY A 105 21.63 7.71 -15.76
CA GLY A 105 20.83 6.46 -15.73
C GLY A 105 20.15 6.13 -14.39
N LYS A 106 20.33 6.96 -13.35
CA LYS A 106 19.68 6.79 -12.03
C LYS A 106 18.16 6.68 -12.09
N GLU A 107 17.51 7.44 -12.98
CA GLU A 107 16.05 7.45 -13.13
C GLU A 107 15.52 6.10 -13.61
N ILE A 108 16.23 5.42 -14.53
CA ILE A 108 15.87 4.08 -15.01
C ILE A 108 15.94 3.08 -13.85
N LEU A 109 17.00 3.14 -13.03
CA LEU A 109 17.15 2.27 -11.88
C LEU A 109 16.06 2.51 -10.83
N ASN A 110 15.69 3.77 -10.58
CA ASN A 110 14.61 4.11 -9.65
C ASN A 110 13.28 3.48 -10.12
N THR A 111 12.94 3.63 -11.39
CA THR A 111 11.73 3.04 -11.96
C THR A 111 11.76 1.50 -11.91
N LEU A 112 12.90 0.87 -12.20
CA LEU A 112 13.04 -0.60 -12.11
C LEU A 112 12.83 -1.13 -10.68
N VAL A 113 13.26 -0.38 -9.67
CA VAL A 113 13.07 -0.74 -8.26
C VAL A 113 11.60 -0.58 -7.83
N ASP A 114 10.91 0.44 -8.35
CA ASP A 114 9.50 0.69 -8.02
C ASP A 114 8.52 -0.19 -8.84
N LEU A 115 8.95 -0.66 -10.01
CA LEU A 115 8.15 -1.49 -10.93
C LEU A 115 7.49 -2.73 -10.30
N PRO A 116 8.15 -3.56 -9.46
CA PRO A 116 7.49 -4.72 -8.84
C PRO A 116 6.36 -4.35 -7.87
N PHE A 117 6.29 -3.08 -7.43
CA PHE A 117 5.27 -2.57 -6.52
C PHE A 117 4.20 -1.73 -7.22
N ALA A 118 4.41 -1.38 -8.50
CA ALA A 118 3.50 -0.64 -9.36
C ALA A 118 2.55 -1.57 -10.10
#